data_AF-A0AAX3WMU6-F1
#
_entry.id   AF-A0AAX3WMU6-F1
#
_cell.length_a   1.000
_cell.length_b   1.000
_cell.length_c   1.000
_cell.angle_alpha   90.00
_cell.angle_beta   90.00
_cell.angle_gamma   90.00
#
_symmetry.space_group_name_H-M   'P 1'
#
loop_
_entity.id
_entity.type
_entity.pdbx_description
1 polymer ?
#
loop_
_entity_poly.entity_id
_entity_poly.type
_entity_poly.pdbx_seq_one_letter_code
_entity_poly.pdbx_strand_id
1 'polypeptide(L)'
;MALIAAISTLLALLLSNVVSKRTLAASRYAADSSTWQKSNEAELKAIEAQLEGFYAPLLQKSEVNLLLSRDLRSRGKQDSGQFLLLEKLFDEAWLKGLSKGESALVAELVANAGILRTLLATRPPMSPVLIPYLARADAHYRILQLAYEKQLGCDPNPWIQLYVYPKAVDGVVKLEMQRLQSRAASLRANPGVHVPLPEPIEIPAELKLKEWVNVSRQPRPELTIPLDLPPTG
;
A
#
# COMPACT_ATOMS: atom_id res chain seq x y z
N MET A 1 51.53 -58.81 -11.43
CA MET A 1 51.72 -57.64 -10.54
C MET A 1 51.34 -56.32 -11.22
N ALA A 2 51.92 -55.95 -12.38
CA ALA A 2 51.63 -54.66 -13.04
C ALA A 2 50.16 -54.45 -13.48
N LEU A 3 49.48 -55.49 -13.99
CA LEU A 3 48.08 -55.39 -14.43
C LEU A 3 47.10 -55.11 -13.26
N ILE A 4 47.34 -55.74 -12.10
CA ILE A 4 46.51 -55.54 -10.91
C ILE A 4 46.66 -54.10 -10.38
N ALA A 5 47.89 -53.57 -10.41
CA ALA A 5 48.18 -52.18 -10.03
C ALA A 5 47.56 -51.15 -11.01
N ALA A 6 47.52 -51.46 -12.31
CA ALA A 6 46.88 -50.61 -13.31
C ALA A 6 45.35 -50.59 -13.15
N ILE A 7 44.73 -51.73 -12.85
CA ILE A 7 43.28 -51.82 -12.61
C ILE A 7 42.90 -51.09 -11.31
N SER A 8 43.69 -51.25 -10.24
CA SER A 8 43.40 -50.58 -8.97
C SER A 8 43.55 -49.05 -9.06
N THR A 9 44.55 -48.56 -9.80
CA THR A 9 44.71 -47.11 -10.07
C THR A 9 43.58 -46.55 -10.93
N LEU A 10 43.14 -47.27 -11.97
CA LEU A 10 42.00 -46.86 -12.78
C LEU A 10 40.70 -46.82 -11.95
N LEU A 11 40.48 -47.82 -11.10
CA LEU A 11 39.32 -47.88 -10.21
C LEU A 11 39.33 -46.74 -9.19
N ALA A 12 40.50 -46.45 -8.59
CA ALA A 12 40.68 -45.33 -7.68
C ALA A 12 40.40 -43.98 -8.36
N LEU A 13 40.84 -43.80 -9.61
CA LEU A 13 40.56 -42.59 -10.40
C LEU A 13 39.07 -42.42 -10.69
N LEU A 14 38.38 -43.50 -11.08
CA LEU A 14 36.94 -43.50 -11.33
C LEU A 14 36.14 -43.18 -10.05
N LEU A 15 36.50 -43.80 -8.93
CA LEU A 15 35.90 -43.53 -7.61
C LEU A 15 36.14 -42.09 -7.17
N SER A 16 37.37 -41.59 -7.32
CA SER A 16 37.72 -40.20 -7.03
C SER A 16 36.88 -39.23 -7.86
N ASN A 17 36.74 -39.46 -9.17
CA ASN A 17 35.92 -38.63 -10.05
C ASN A 17 34.43 -38.63 -9.64
N VAL A 18 33.87 -39.80 -9.28
CA VAL A 18 32.48 -39.90 -8.80
C VAL A 18 32.29 -39.15 -7.49
N VAL A 19 33.20 -39.30 -6.54
CA VAL A 19 33.16 -38.59 -5.25
C VAL A 19 33.30 -37.09 -5.48
N SER A 20 34.28 -36.63 -6.26
CA SER A 20 34.45 -35.22 -6.59
C SER A 20 33.22 -34.61 -7.25
N LYS A 21 32.57 -35.30 -8.19
CA LYS A 21 31.32 -34.84 -8.80
C LYS A 21 30.19 -34.70 -7.79
N ARG A 22 30.03 -35.68 -6.88
CA ARG A 22 29.02 -35.63 -5.81
C ARG A 22 29.31 -34.48 -4.82
N THR A 23 30.55 -34.30 -4.41
CA THR A 23 30.97 -33.20 -3.52
C THR A 23 30.74 -31.84 -4.18
N LEU A 24 31.08 -31.69 -5.46
CA LEU A 24 30.82 -30.45 -6.21
C LEU A 24 29.32 -30.17 -6.33
N ALA A 25 28.50 -31.18 -6.63
CA ALA A 25 27.05 -31.02 -6.70
C ALA A 25 26.45 -30.64 -5.34
N ALA A 26 26.87 -31.30 -4.26
CA ALA A 26 26.43 -30.98 -2.90
C ALA A 26 26.88 -29.57 -2.46
N SER A 27 28.10 -29.17 -2.82
CA SER A 27 28.62 -27.83 -2.52
C SER A 27 27.86 -26.74 -3.29
N ARG A 28 27.53 -26.97 -4.56
CA ARG A 28 26.68 -26.05 -5.35
C ARG A 28 25.29 -25.93 -4.75
N TYR A 29 24.65 -27.05 -4.43
CA TYR A 29 23.34 -27.06 -3.80
C TYR A 29 23.32 -26.31 -2.46
N ALA A 30 24.35 -26.52 -1.62
CA ALA A 30 24.48 -25.81 -0.35
C ALA A 30 24.70 -24.30 -0.55
N ALA A 31 25.51 -23.91 -1.54
CA ALA A 31 25.73 -22.50 -1.87
C ALA A 31 24.44 -21.84 -2.36
N ASP A 32 23.73 -22.47 -3.30
CA ASP A 32 22.46 -21.99 -3.84
C ASP A 32 21.41 -21.87 -2.72
N SER A 33 21.28 -22.90 -1.88
CA SER A 33 20.37 -22.88 -0.73
C SER A 33 20.70 -21.75 0.25
N SER A 34 21.97 -21.46 0.50
CA SER A 34 22.38 -20.36 1.38
C SER A 34 22.05 -18.99 0.77
N THR A 35 22.26 -18.82 -0.54
CA THR A 35 21.88 -17.61 -1.26
C THR A 35 20.37 -17.38 -1.20
N TRP A 36 19.56 -18.42 -1.46
CA TRP A 36 18.11 -18.32 -1.37
C TRP A 36 17.63 -18.04 0.05
N GLN A 37 18.24 -18.66 1.06
CA GLN A 37 17.92 -18.36 2.45
C GLN A 37 18.14 -16.88 2.78
N LYS A 38 19.28 -16.31 2.44
CA LYS A 38 19.56 -14.89 2.68
C LYS A 38 18.58 -13.98 1.93
N SER A 39 18.26 -14.31 0.68
CA SER A 39 17.29 -13.56 -0.12
C SER A 39 15.89 -13.60 0.49
N ASN A 40 15.42 -14.79 0.87
CA ASN A 40 14.11 -15.00 1.48
C ASN A 40 13.99 -14.33 2.85
N GLU A 41 15.05 -14.36 3.66
CA GLU A 41 15.11 -13.64 4.94
C GLU A 41 15.07 -12.11 4.76
N ALA A 42 15.74 -11.57 3.74
CA ALA A 42 15.69 -10.15 3.43
C ALA A 42 14.30 -9.70 2.96
N GLU A 43 13.66 -10.49 2.08
CA GLU A 43 12.29 -10.24 1.64
C GLU A 43 11.30 -10.32 2.82
N LEU A 44 11.44 -11.33 3.68
CA LEU A 44 10.59 -11.49 4.86
C LEU A 44 10.65 -10.27 5.78
N LYS A 45 11.86 -9.77 6.07
CA LYS A 45 12.05 -8.56 6.87
C LYS A 45 11.41 -7.33 6.22
N ALA A 46 11.50 -7.20 4.90
CA ALA A 46 10.85 -6.11 4.18
C ALA A 46 9.32 -6.20 4.26
N ILE A 47 8.75 -7.40 4.13
CA ILE A 47 7.31 -7.64 4.28
C ILE A 47 6.85 -7.32 5.71
N GLU A 48 7.56 -7.80 6.72
CA GLU A 48 7.26 -7.53 8.13
C GLU A 48 7.30 -6.02 8.42
N ALA A 49 8.33 -5.32 7.93
CA ALA A 49 8.42 -3.87 8.06
C ALA A 49 7.25 -3.13 7.40
N GLN A 50 6.73 -3.62 6.27
CA GLN A 50 5.53 -3.02 5.65
C GLN A 50 4.27 -3.29 6.47
N LEU A 51 4.07 -4.53 6.92
CA LEU A 51 2.89 -4.92 7.69
C LEU A 51 2.82 -4.17 9.02
N GLU A 52 3.93 -4.11 9.76
CA GLU A 52 4.00 -3.50 11.08
C GLU A 52 4.20 -1.98 11.03
N GLY A 53 5.03 -1.49 10.11
CA GLY A 53 5.40 -0.07 10.04
C GLY A 53 4.39 0.80 9.30
N PHE A 54 3.59 0.22 8.41
CA PHE A 54 2.64 1.00 7.60
C PHE A 54 1.19 0.48 7.73
N TYR A 55 0.94 -0.78 7.38
CA TYR A 55 -0.43 -1.29 7.28
C TYR A 55 -1.16 -1.36 8.63
N ALA A 56 -0.50 -1.84 9.68
CA ALA A 56 -1.09 -1.91 11.01
C ALA A 56 -1.44 -0.51 11.57
N PRO A 57 -0.52 0.48 11.59
CA PRO A 57 -0.86 1.85 11.98
C PRO A 57 -1.97 2.47 11.13
N LEU A 58 -1.96 2.23 9.81
CA LEU A 58 -2.98 2.73 8.89
C LEU A 58 -4.36 2.20 9.29
N LEU A 59 -4.51 0.88 9.42
CA LEU A 59 -5.78 0.26 9.80
C LEU A 59 -6.23 0.69 11.20
N GLN A 60 -5.33 0.73 12.17
CA GLN A 60 -5.67 1.13 13.53
C GLN A 60 -6.23 2.56 13.54
N LYS A 61 -5.57 3.50 12.86
CA LYS A 61 -6.00 4.90 12.80
C LYS A 61 -7.29 5.07 12.00
N SER A 62 -7.44 4.33 10.90
CA SER A 62 -8.69 4.32 10.13
C SER A 62 -9.87 3.77 10.94
N GLU A 63 -9.67 2.70 11.72
CA GLU A 63 -10.72 2.12 12.58
C GLU A 63 -11.10 3.07 13.72
N VAL A 64 -10.13 3.74 14.35
CA VAL A 64 -10.40 4.80 15.34
C VAL A 64 -11.26 5.90 14.72
N ASN A 65 -10.91 6.39 13.53
CA ASN A 65 -11.72 7.39 12.83
C ASN A 65 -13.13 6.88 12.49
N LEU A 66 -13.27 5.61 12.12
CA LEU A 66 -14.57 5.00 11.87
C LEU A 66 -15.44 4.97 13.14
N LEU A 67 -14.87 4.58 14.28
CA LEU A 67 -15.55 4.54 15.57
C LEU A 67 -15.95 5.94 16.05
N LEU A 68 -15.04 6.91 16.00
CA LEU A 68 -15.33 8.31 16.33
C LEU A 68 -16.41 8.90 15.40
N SER A 69 -16.36 8.59 14.11
CA SER A 69 -17.39 9.03 13.15
C SER A 69 -18.74 8.37 13.39
N ARG A 70 -18.77 7.12 13.90
CA ARG A 70 -20.01 6.45 14.31
C ARG A 70 -20.58 7.08 15.57
N ASP A 71 -19.75 7.41 16.56
CA ASP A 71 -20.16 8.06 17.81
C ASP A 71 -20.68 9.49 17.55
N LEU A 72 -20.00 10.28 16.71
CA LEU A 72 -20.49 11.60 16.32
C LEU A 72 -21.87 11.52 15.63
N ARG A 73 -22.06 10.51 14.77
CA ARG A 73 -23.35 10.26 14.08
C ARG A 73 -24.47 9.84 15.03
N SER A 74 -24.18 9.00 16.03
CA SER A 74 -25.21 8.53 16.97
C SER A 74 -25.68 9.66 17.91
N ARG A 75 -24.81 10.64 18.17
CA ARG A 75 -25.11 11.82 19.00
C ARG A 75 -25.85 12.91 18.23
N GLY A 76 -25.48 13.10 16.97
CA GLY A 76 -26.20 14.00 16.08
C GLY A 76 -27.64 13.50 15.91
N LYS A 77 -28.63 14.32 16.29
CA LYS A 77 -30.07 14.08 16.06
C LYS A 77 -30.45 14.13 14.56
N GLN A 78 -29.66 13.50 13.71
CA GLN A 78 -29.80 13.48 12.27
C GLN A 78 -29.94 12.05 11.78
N ASP A 79 -30.54 11.91 10.61
CA ASP A 79 -30.76 10.63 9.99
C ASP A 79 -29.41 9.96 9.66
N SER A 80 -29.05 8.94 10.43
CA SER A 80 -27.70 8.34 10.46
C SER A 80 -27.19 7.83 9.11
N GLY A 81 -28.11 7.60 8.15
CA GLY A 81 -27.81 7.14 6.80
C GLY A 81 -27.23 8.19 5.84
N GLN A 82 -27.41 9.49 6.12
CA GLN A 82 -26.99 10.57 5.22
C GLN A 82 -25.85 11.45 5.77
N PHE A 83 -25.41 11.21 7.01
CA PHE A 83 -24.38 12.05 7.61
C PHE A 83 -23.02 11.88 6.94
N LEU A 84 -22.51 12.98 6.37
CA LEU A 84 -21.14 13.13 5.88
C LEU A 84 -20.46 14.24 6.67
N LEU A 85 -19.41 13.91 7.42
CA LEU A 85 -18.67 14.92 8.19
C LEU A 85 -18.16 16.04 7.28
N LEU A 86 -17.60 15.68 6.11
CA LEU A 86 -17.09 16.65 5.15
C LEU A 86 -18.14 17.70 4.77
N GLU A 87 -19.41 17.29 4.57
CA GLU A 87 -20.50 18.21 4.29
C GLU A 87 -20.81 19.12 5.47
N LYS A 88 -20.89 18.54 6.67
CA LYS A 88 -21.24 19.26 7.90
C LYS A 88 -20.22 20.31 8.32
N LEU A 89 -18.96 20.16 7.91
CA LEU A 89 -17.94 21.18 8.14
C LEU A 89 -18.23 22.52 7.42
N PHE A 90 -19.10 22.53 6.41
CA PHE A 90 -19.55 23.77 5.74
C PHE A 90 -20.79 24.39 6.39
N ASP A 91 -21.47 23.69 7.31
CA ASP A 91 -22.67 24.16 7.99
C ASP A 91 -22.29 24.90 9.29
N GLU A 92 -22.24 26.23 9.22
CA GLU A 92 -21.90 27.05 10.39
C GLU A 92 -22.90 26.93 11.54
N ALA A 93 -24.18 26.72 11.24
CA ALA A 93 -25.21 26.59 12.27
C ALA A 93 -25.03 25.28 13.02
N TRP A 94 -24.70 24.20 12.31
CA TRP A 94 -24.35 22.92 12.91
C TRP A 94 -23.11 23.03 13.79
N LEU A 95 -22.02 23.62 13.29
CA LEU A 95 -20.78 23.78 14.06
C LEU A 95 -20.98 24.57 15.35
N LYS A 96 -21.74 25.68 15.30
CA LYS A 96 -22.05 26.50 16.49
C LYS A 96 -22.99 25.78 17.47
N GLY A 97 -23.77 24.82 16.99
CA GLY A 97 -24.69 24.01 17.79
C GLY A 97 -24.05 22.81 18.48
N LEU A 98 -22.78 22.48 18.19
CA LEU A 98 -22.09 21.35 18.80
C LEU A 98 -21.83 21.59 20.29
N SER A 99 -22.07 20.56 21.10
CA SER A 99 -21.57 20.53 22.48
C SER A 99 -20.04 20.56 22.49
N LYS A 100 -19.46 20.88 23.65
CA LYS A 100 -18.00 20.83 23.85
C LYS A 100 -17.42 19.45 23.53
N GLY A 101 -18.15 18.38 23.86
CA GLY A 101 -17.74 17.01 23.57
C GLY A 101 -17.75 16.69 22.07
N GLU A 102 -18.80 17.07 21.35
CA GLU A 102 -18.89 16.85 19.90
C GLU A 102 -17.87 17.68 19.13
N SER A 103 -17.63 18.92 19.56
CA SER A 103 -16.58 19.78 18.99
C SER A 103 -15.20 19.14 19.15
N ALA A 104 -14.91 18.53 20.30
CA ALA A 104 -13.67 17.80 20.53
C ALA A 104 -13.56 16.54 19.65
N LEU A 105 -14.65 15.80 19.46
CA LEU A 105 -14.67 14.64 18.55
C LEU A 105 -14.39 15.04 17.09
N VAL A 106 -14.96 16.16 16.62
CA VAL A 106 -14.68 16.69 15.28
C VAL A 106 -13.21 17.07 15.15
N ALA A 107 -12.65 17.78 16.13
CA ALA A 107 -11.24 18.15 16.13
C ALA A 107 -10.33 16.90 16.08
N GLU A 108 -10.64 15.87 16.87
CA GLU A 108 -9.88 14.62 16.91
C GLU A 108 -9.95 13.85 15.58
N LEU A 109 -11.13 13.79 14.95
CA LEU A 109 -11.30 13.17 13.63
C LEU A 109 -10.42 13.85 12.56
N VAL A 110 -10.36 15.19 12.58
CA VAL A 110 -9.54 15.97 11.65
C VAL A 110 -8.05 15.84 11.97
N ALA A 111 -7.67 15.83 13.24
CA ALA A 111 -6.29 15.59 13.65
C ALA A 111 -5.79 14.21 13.20
N ASN A 112 -6.60 13.16 13.38
CA ASN A 112 -6.29 11.82 12.90
C ASN A 112 -6.23 11.75 11.37
N ALA A 113 -7.05 12.52 10.65
CA ALA A 113 -6.90 12.66 9.20
C ALA A 113 -5.51 13.21 8.83
N GLY A 114 -4.99 14.21 9.55
CA GLY A 114 -3.62 14.71 9.38
C GLY A 114 -2.56 13.63 9.60
N ILE A 115 -2.69 12.81 10.66
CA ILE A 115 -1.78 11.69 10.94
C ILE A 115 -1.81 10.66 9.81
N LEU A 116 -3.00 10.29 9.34
CA LEU A 116 -3.18 9.35 8.23
C LEU A 116 -2.51 9.86 6.95
N ARG A 117 -2.59 11.15 6.66
CA ARG A 117 -1.88 11.74 5.51
C ARG A 117 -0.38 11.64 5.62
N THR A 118 0.18 11.94 6.80
CA THR A 118 1.62 11.77 7.05
C THR A 118 2.04 10.33 6.80
N LEU A 119 1.26 9.36 7.27
CA LEU A 119 1.52 7.93 7.02
C LEU A 119 1.47 7.57 5.53
N LEU A 120 0.46 8.08 4.80
CA LEU A 120 0.31 7.86 3.35
C LEU A 120 1.43 8.53 2.52
N ALA A 121 2.01 9.62 3.03
CA ALA A 121 3.15 10.29 2.42
C ALA A 121 4.46 9.53 2.65
N THR A 122 4.64 8.91 3.83
CA THR A 122 5.80 8.08 4.17
C THR A 122 5.63 6.61 3.80
N ARG A 123 4.74 6.31 2.85
CA ARG A 123 4.41 4.94 2.48
C ARG A 123 5.63 4.17 1.93
N PRO A 124 5.79 2.88 2.25
CA PRO A 124 6.85 2.06 1.68
C PRO A 124 6.57 1.76 0.19
N PRO A 125 7.58 1.24 -0.56
CA PRO A 125 7.35 0.67 -1.88
C PRO A 125 6.25 -0.41 -1.81
N MET A 126 5.25 -0.31 -2.68
CA MET A 126 4.08 -1.19 -2.64
C MET A 126 3.54 -1.45 -4.05
N SER A 127 2.56 -2.34 -4.15
CA SER A 127 1.89 -2.64 -5.42
C SER A 127 1.36 -1.36 -6.10
N PRO A 128 1.68 -1.11 -7.39
CA PRO A 128 1.18 0.04 -8.13
C PRO A 128 -0.36 0.13 -8.16
N VAL A 129 -1.04 -1.02 -8.03
CA VAL A 129 -2.50 -1.12 -8.01
C VAL A 129 -3.12 -0.38 -6.82
N LEU A 130 -2.39 -0.21 -5.71
CA LEU A 130 -2.86 0.50 -4.51
C LEU A 130 -2.79 2.03 -4.65
N ILE A 131 -1.92 2.54 -5.52
CA ILE A 131 -1.62 3.97 -5.61
C ILE A 131 -2.90 4.81 -5.81
N PRO A 132 -3.81 4.47 -6.74
CA PRO A 132 -5.04 5.24 -6.94
C PRO A 132 -5.97 5.25 -5.72
N TYR A 133 -5.99 4.17 -4.95
CA TYR A 133 -6.81 4.04 -3.74
C TYR A 133 -6.30 4.94 -2.63
N LEU A 134 -5.00 4.84 -2.34
CA LEU A 134 -4.35 5.63 -1.31
C LEU A 134 -4.32 7.11 -1.66
N ALA A 135 -4.16 7.45 -2.94
CA ALA A 135 -4.24 8.84 -3.40
C ALA A 135 -5.61 9.46 -3.14
N ARG A 136 -6.71 8.72 -3.37
CA ARG A 136 -8.06 9.21 -3.05
C ARG A 136 -8.31 9.33 -1.54
N ALA A 137 -7.75 8.42 -0.75
CA ALA A 137 -7.81 8.53 0.71
C ALA A 137 -7.07 9.78 1.21
N ASP A 138 -5.83 10.02 0.74
CA ASP A 138 -5.07 11.23 1.08
C ASP A 138 -5.81 12.51 0.66
N ALA A 139 -6.37 12.53 -0.56
CA ALA A 139 -7.15 13.66 -1.05
C ALA A 139 -8.39 13.91 -0.16
N HIS A 140 -9.12 12.87 0.24
CA HIS A 140 -10.23 12.99 1.19
C HIS A 140 -9.78 13.64 2.50
N TYR A 141 -8.72 13.12 3.12
CA TYR A 141 -8.23 13.65 4.38
C TYR A 141 -7.74 15.10 4.25
N ARG A 142 -7.13 15.47 3.11
CA ARG A 142 -6.69 16.84 2.86
C ARG A 142 -7.89 17.77 2.79
N ILE A 143 -8.90 17.42 2.00
CA ILE A 143 -10.09 18.25 1.84
C ILE A 143 -10.88 18.34 3.16
N LEU A 144 -10.94 17.27 3.94
CA LEU A 144 -11.54 17.29 5.28
C LEU A 144 -10.85 18.30 6.20
N GLN A 145 -9.52 18.31 6.22
CA GLN A 145 -8.74 19.26 7.00
C GLN A 145 -8.96 20.70 6.54
N LEU A 146 -8.91 20.95 5.23
CA LEU A 146 -9.14 22.28 4.66
C LEU A 146 -10.56 22.80 4.93
N ALA A 147 -11.57 21.92 4.89
CA ALA A 147 -12.94 22.26 5.24
C ALA A 147 -13.04 22.69 6.70
N TYR A 148 -12.42 21.92 7.62
CA TYR A 148 -12.39 22.24 9.05
C TYR A 148 -11.69 23.57 9.34
N GLU A 149 -10.59 23.86 8.62
CA GLU A 149 -9.84 25.12 8.71
C GLU A 149 -10.51 26.29 7.98
N LYS A 150 -11.71 26.09 7.41
CA LYS A 150 -12.48 27.09 6.63
C LYS A 150 -11.75 27.66 5.40
N GLN A 151 -10.91 26.86 4.77
CA GLN A 151 -10.10 27.27 3.61
C GLN A 151 -10.77 26.96 2.24
N LEU A 152 -11.94 26.33 2.23
CA LEU A 152 -12.61 25.85 1.02
C LEU A 152 -13.84 26.67 0.58
N GLY A 153 -14.05 27.84 1.21
CA GLY A 153 -15.24 28.67 0.99
C GLY A 153 -16.49 28.12 1.68
N CYS A 154 -17.67 28.49 1.19
CA CYS A 154 -18.95 28.17 1.83
C CYS A 154 -19.79 27.11 1.08
N ASP A 155 -19.45 26.78 -0.17
CA ASP A 155 -20.18 25.78 -0.97
C ASP A 155 -19.54 24.39 -0.83
N PRO A 156 -20.25 23.40 -0.25
CA PRO A 156 -19.72 22.06 -0.08
C PRO A 156 -19.77 21.20 -1.37
N ASN A 157 -20.60 21.56 -2.36
CA ASN A 157 -20.91 20.68 -3.50
C ASN A 157 -19.70 20.21 -4.32
N PRO A 158 -18.73 21.09 -4.68
CA PRO A 158 -17.57 20.68 -5.47
C PRO A 158 -16.70 19.64 -4.73
N TRP A 159 -16.75 19.66 -3.40
CA TRP A 159 -15.88 18.86 -2.55
C TRP A 159 -16.48 17.48 -2.24
N ILE A 160 -17.77 17.43 -1.92
CA ILE A 160 -18.45 16.18 -1.56
C ILE A 160 -18.54 15.23 -2.76
N GLN A 161 -18.75 15.74 -3.97
CA GLN A 161 -18.93 14.88 -5.14
C GLN A 161 -17.67 14.11 -5.53
N LEU A 162 -16.49 14.67 -5.21
CA LEU A 162 -15.20 14.15 -5.67
C LEU A 162 -14.38 13.54 -4.53
N TYR A 163 -14.37 14.17 -3.36
CA TYR A 163 -13.38 13.87 -2.31
C TYR A 163 -13.97 13.12 -1.12
N VAL A 164 -15.11 12.44 -1.26
CA VAL A 164 -15.62 11.53 -0.24
C VAL A 164 -14.77 10.26 -0.17
N TYR A 165 -14.48 9.79 1.05
CA TYR A 165 -13.66 8.60 1.29
C TYR A 165 -14.19 7.39 0.50
N PRO A 166 -13.37 6.74 -0.35
CA PRO A 166 -13.83 5.59 -1.10
C PRO A 166 -13.91 4.35 -0.18
N LYS A 167 -15.12 3.78 -0.04
CA LYS A 167 -15.34 2.55 0.75
C LYS A 167 -14.45 1.37 0.33
N ALA A 168 -13.99 1.35 -0.92
CA ALA A 168 -13.14 0.30 -1.45
C ALA A 168 -11.71 0.31 -0.89
N VAL A 169 -11.21 1.44 -0.35
CA VAL A 169 -9.83 1.57 0.13
C VAL A 169 -9.53 0.50 1.19
N ASP A 170 -10.38 0.36 2.20
CA ASP A 170 -10.16 -0.58 3.30
C ASP A 170 -10.15 -2.04 2.81
N GLY A 171 -11.01 -2.36 1.84
CA GLY A 171 -11.09 -3.68 1.24
C GLY A 171 -9.81 -4.03 0.48
N VAL A 172 -9.32 -3.10 -0.36
CA VAL A 172 -8.12 -3.31 -1.16
C VAL A 172 -6.85 -3.35 -0.29
N VAL A 173 -6.78 -2.52 0.76
CA VAL A 173 -5.69 -2.58 1.74
C VAL A 173 -5.65 -3.94 2.44
N LYS A 174 -6.82 -4.48 2.83
CA LYS A 174 -6.90 -5.82 3.44
C LYS A 174 -6.45 -6.93 2.49
N LEU A 175 -6.80 -6.85 1.19
CA LEU A 175 -6.31 -7.80 0.18
C LEU A 175 -4.79 -7.78 0.07
N GLU A 176 -4.16 -6.60 0.11
CA GLU A 176 -2.70 -6.50 0.12
C GLU A 176 -2.06 -7.07 1.36
N MET A 177 -2.62 -6.80 2.53
CA MET A 177 -2.13 -7.40 3.76
C MET A 177 -2.21 -8.92 3.71
N GLN A 178 -3.31 -9.48 3.21
CA GLN A 178 -3.47 -10.92 3.04
C GLN A 178 -2.43 -11.49 2.07
N ARG A 179 -2.21 -10.85 0.92
CA ARG A 179 -1.18 -11.27 -0.05
C ARG A 179 0.22 -11.27 0.57
N LEU A 180 0.57 -10.19 1.29
CA LEU A 180 1.86 -10.07 1.97
C LEU A 180 2.04 -11.13 3.07
N GLN A 181 1.00 -11.38 3.85
CA GLN A 181 1.00 -12.44 4.87
C GLN A 181 1.16 -13.83 4.26
N SER A 182 0.46 -14.14 3.17
CA SER A 182 0.62 -15.38 2.43
C SER A 182 2.03 -15.52 1.87
N ARG A 183 2.60 -14.45 1.31
CA ARG A 183 3.99 -14.44 0.83
C ARG A 183 4.99 -14.72 1.95
N ALA A 184 4.85 -14.04 3.09
CA ALA A 184 5.67 -14.28 4.27
C ALA A 184 5.59 -15.73 4.75
N ALA A 185 4.39 -16.32 4.76
CA ALA A 185 4.20 -17.72 5.12
C ALA A 185 4.92 -18.67 4.14
N SER A 186 4.83 -18.42 2.82
CA SER A 186 5.53 -19.23 1.80
C SER A 186 7.05 -19.15 1.92
N LEU A 187 7.60 -17.97 2.20
CA LEU A 187 9.05 -17.76 2.40
C LEU A 187 9.55 -18.50 3.65
N ARG A 188 8.80 -18.44 4.76
CA ARG A 188 9.16 -19.16 5.99
C ARG A 188 9.10 -20.67 5.83
N ALA A 189 8.17 -21.18 5.04
CA ALA A 189 8.05 -22.62 4.77
C ALA A 189 9.19 -23.15 3.88
N ASN A 190 9.84 -22.30 3.08
CA ASN A 190 10.83 -22.69 2.08
C ASN A 190 12.10 -21.82 2.14
N PRO A 191 12.84 -21.79 3.28
CA PRO A 191 13.94 -20.85 3.46
C PRO A 191 15.06 -21.05 2.43
N GLY A 192 15.48 -22.28 2.16
CA GLY A 192 16.60 -22.57 1.27
C GLY A 192 16.25 -22.74 -0.21
N VAL A 193 15.01 -22.42 -0.63
CA VAL A 193 14.54 -22.69 -1.99
C VAL A 193 14.05 -21.39 -2.62
N HIS A 194 14.26 -21.24 -3.92
CA HIS A 194 13.66 -20.16 -4.68
C HIS A 194 12.13 -20.27 -4.63
N VAL A 195 11.47 -19.26 -4.06
CA VAL A 195 10.01 -19.15 -4.05
C VAL A 195 9.58 -18.18 -5.16
N PRO A 196 8.82 -18.62 -6.18
CA PRO A 196 8.37 -17.76 -7.28
C PRO A 196 7.69 -16.49 -6.78
N LEU A 197 7.83 -15.38 -7.51
CA LEU A 197 7.21 -14.12 -7.14
C LEU A 197 5.69 -14.27 -7.00
N PRO A 198 5.07 -13.62 -6.00
CA PRO A 198 3.62 -13.66 -5.84
C PRO A 198 2.94 -13.00 -7.04
N GLU A 199 1.78 -13.52 -7.42
CA GLU A 199 0.95 -12.90 -8.45
C GLU A 199 0.53 -11.49 -8.04
N PRO A 200 0.32 -10.58 -9.01
CA PRO A 200 -0.25 -9.26 -8.75
C PRO A 200 -1.60 -9.38 -8.07
N ILE A 201 -1.96 -8.37 -7.28
CA ILE A 201 -3.32 -8.30 -6.73
C ILE A 201 -4.33 -8.15 -7.85
N GLU A 202 -5.29 -9.07 -7.85
CA GLU A 202 -6.54 -8.92 -8.57
C GLU A 202 -7.54 -8.17 -7.71
N ILE A 203 -8.05 -7.05 -8.23
CA ILE A 203 -9.06 -6.25 -7.53
C ILE A 203 -10.45 -6.74 -7.95
N PRO A 204 -11.27 -7.25 -7.02
CA PRO A 204 -12.65 -7.63 -7.29
C PRO A 204 -13.47 -6.47 -7.85
N ALA A 205 -14.47 -6.77 -8.68
CA ALA A 205 -15.27 -5.76 -9.38
C ALA A 205 -15.95 -4.77 -8.41
N GLU A 206 -16.41 -5.27 -7.26
CA GLU A 206 -17.04 -4.52 -6.18
C GLU A 206 -16.11 -3.53 -5.47
N LEU A 207 -14.79 -3.75 -5.57
CA LEU A 207 -13.76 -2.87 -5.00
C LEU A 207 -13.13 -1.95 -6.05
N LYS A 208 -13.59 -1.97 -7.31
CA LYS A 208 -13.08 -1.06 -8.33
C LYS A 208 -13.47 0.38 -8.00
N LEU A 209 -12.49 1.28 -8.08
CA LEU A 209 -12.77 2.70 -7.98
C LEU A 209 -13.61 3.13 -9.18
N LYS A 210 -14.63 3.96 -8.92
CA LYS A 210 -15.30 4.72 -9.99
C LYS A 210 -14.27 5.58 -10.70
N GLU A 211 -14.39 5.76 -12.01
CA GLU A 211 -13.49 6.63 -12.76
C GLU A 211 -13.49 8.05 -12.16
N TRP A 212 -12.30 8.67 -12.10
CA TRP A 212 -12.20 10.05 -11.65
C TRP A 212 -12.61 10.98 -12.79
N VAL A 213 -13.39 12.03 -12.51
CA VAL A 213 -13.85 12.96 -13.53
C VAL A 213 -12.63 13.60 -14.22
N ASN A 214 -12.45 13.28 -15.51
CA ASN A 214 -11.42 13.87 -16.34
C ASN A 214 -12.04 15.00 -17.16
N VAL A 215 -11.88 16.24 -16.68
CA VAL A 215 -12.34 17.41 -17.42
C VAL A 215 -11.36 17.65 -18.57
N SER A 216 -11.85 17.60 -19.81
CA SER A 216 -11.00 17.79 -20.98
C SER A 216 -10.27 19.12 -20.89
N ARG A 217 -8.93 19.09 -20.94
CA ARG A 217 -8.13 20.31 -20.90
C ARG A 217 -8.40 21.09 -22.19
N GLN A 218 -8.88 22.31 -22.06
CA GLN A 218 -8.97 23.19 -23.23
C GLN A 218 -7.57 23.45 -23.78
N PRO A 219 -7.37 23.38 -25.11
CA PRO A 219 -6.09 23.71 -25.73
C PRO A 219 -5.71 25.14 -25.34
N ARG A 220 -4.50 25.28 -24.78
CA ARG A 220 -3.90 26.57 -24.44
C ARG A 220 -2.74 26.83 -25.40
N PRO A 221 -3.01 27.31 -26.63
CA PRO A 221 -1.98 27.54 -27.63
C PRO A 221 -0.85 28.44 -27.11
N GLU A 222 -1.13 29.33 -26.15
CA GLU A 222 -0.18 30.20 -25.46
C GLU A 222 0.85 29.47 -24.57
N LEU A 223 0.61 28.21 -24.19
CA LEU A 223 1.55 27.37 -23.44
C LEU A 223 2.34 26.41 -24.34
N THR A 224 2.11 26.47 -25.65
CA THR A 224 2.89 25.71 -26.63
C THR A 224 4.19 26.47 -26.86
N ILE A 225 5.28 26.01 -26.26
CA ILE A 225 6.61 26.57 -26.53
C ILE A 225 6.95 26.25 -27.99
N PRO A 226 7.21 27.25 -28.84
CA PRO A 226 7.72 27.00 -30.18
C PRO A 226 9.06 26.27 -30.05
N LEU A 227 9.13 25.05 -30.60
CA LEU A 227 10.40 24.36 -30.80
C LEU A 227 11.12 25.04 -31.96
N ASP A 228 11.67 26.23 -31.70
CA ASP A 228 12.65 26.85 -32.60
C ASP A 228 13.95 26.04 -32.46
N LEU A 229 14.02 24.92 -33.18
CA LEU A 229 15.27 24.23 -33.41
C LEU A 229 16.13 25.14 -34.29
N PRO A 230 17.35 25.52 -33.86
CA PRO A 230 18.22 26.29 -34.73
C PRO A 230 18.53 25.46 -35.99
N PRO A 231 18.64 26.09 -37.16
CA PRO A 231 19.03 25.38 -38.37
C PRO A 231 20.38 24.73 -38.10
N THR A 232 20.43 23.41 -38.26
CA THR A 232 21.69 22.66 -38.32
C THR A 232 22.44 23.17 -39.55
N GLY A 233 23.37 24.10 -39.31
CA GLY A 233 24.39 24.53 -40.26
C GLY A 233 25.58 23.58 -40.26
#